data_AF-A0A5K7YXJ3-F1
#
_entry.id   AF-A0A5K7YXJ3-F1
#
_cell.length_a   1.000
_cell.length_b   1.000
_cell.length_c   1.000
_cell.angle_alpha   90.00
_cell.angle_beta   90.00
_cell.angle_gamma   90.00
#
_symmetry.space_group_name_H-M   'P 1'
#
loop_
_entity.id
_entity.type
_entity.pdbx_description
1 polymer ?
#
loop_
_entity_poly.entity_id
_entity_poly.type
_entity_poly.pdbx_seq_one_letter_code
_entity_poly.pdbx_strand_id
1 'polypeptide(L)'
;MPLKKRQSYIKTLDRLKVSNLAGRLIRDIERILPPDADLFHEAVTIAGAPEATQSLRYLPFNRQVHAHGDVTTTLSLVVLFNNLRMERFFLGGFRERLSRLVYRVSSNAMDRYIRAVRLDRRLLRIMATAAGEFSIMGIVQRDEIERRRFFTRRRRFLFPLLLVPIADAVSRDYLIDFEKRQTIGKVKIPLLPLYRKSRSSALEPDQHGDGP
;
A
#
# COMPACT_ATOMS: atom_id res chain seq x y z
N MET A 1 22.43 36.58 -11.23
CA MET A 1 21.31 35.65 -11.57
C MET A 1 21.76 34.18 -11.51
N PRO A 2 21.58 33.43 -10.40
CA PRO A 2 21.87 31.98 -10.37
C PRO A 2 20.73 31.07 -9.86
N LEU A 3 19.54 31.60 -9.54
CA LEU A 3 18.47 30.83 -8.87
C LEU A 3 17.83 29.73 -9.75
N LYS A 4 17.69 29.94 -11.07
CA LYS A 4 17.06 28.97 -11.98
C LYS A 4 17.86 27.68 -12.17
N LYS A 5 19.20 27.77 -12.30
CA LYS A 5 20.07 26.58 -12.44
C LYS A 5 20.08 25.73 -11.17
N ARG A 6 20.08 26.36 -9.98
CA ARG A 6 20.07 25.67 -8.69
C ARG A 6 18.76 24.92 -8.44
N GLN A 7 17.62 25.53 -8.75
CA GLN A 7 16.30 24.87 -8.63
C GLN A 7 16.13 23.68 -9.60
N SER A 8 16.64 23.80 -10.83
CA SER A 8 16.63 22.69 -11.80
C SER A 8 17.48 21.51 -11.30
N TYR A 9 18.69 21.79 -10.82
CA TYR A 9 19.60 20.76 -10.30
C TYR A 9 19.04 20.04 -9.07
N ILE A 10 18.43 20.77 -8.11
CA ILE A 10 17.78 20.17 -6.93
C ILE A 10 16.61 19.27 -7.35
N LYS A 11 15.77 19.72 -8.28
CA LYS A 11 14.66 18.90 -8.82
C LYS A 11 15.15 17.63 -9.52
N THR A 12 16.27 17.70 -10.24
CA THR A 12 16.86 16.54 -10.92
C THR A 12 17.49 15.56 -9.93
N LEU A 13 18.16 16.05 -8.89
CA LEU A 13 18.77 15.22 -7.85
C LEU A 13 17.70 14.49 -7.03
N ASP A 14 16.61 15.18 -6.68
CA ASP A 14 15.45 14.59 -6.01
C ASP A 14 14.79 13.51 -6.87
N ARG A 15 14.65 13.74 -8.19
CA ARG A 15 14.13 12.73 -9.14
C ARG A 15 15.02 11.50 -9.22
N LEU A 16 16.34 11.66 -9.24
CA LEU A 16 17.29 10.53 -9.29
C LEU A 16 17.28 9.70 -8.00
N LYS A 17 17.23 10.35 -6.84
CA LYS A 17 17.08 9.66 -5.55
C LYS A 17 15.77 8.87 -5.47
N VAL A 18 14.67 9.50 -5.87
CA VAL A 18 13.34 8.90 -5.89
C VAL A 18 13.29 7.72 -6.87
N SER A 19 13.85 7.87 -8.06
CA SER A 19 13.99 6.82 -9.08
C SER A 19 14.76 5.59 -8.56
N ASN A 20 15.92 5.79 -7.95
CA ASN A 20 16.74 4.70 -7.44
C ASN A 20 16.09 3.97 -6.25
N LEU A 21 15.43 4.70 -5.36
CA LEU A 21 14.71 4.12 -4.23
C LEU A 21 13.43 3.41 -4.70
N ALA A 22 12.71 3.98 -5.67
CA ALA A 22 11.54 3.37 -6.28
C ALA A 22 11.91 2.03 -6.91
N GLY A 23 12.99 1.94 -7.69
CA GLY A 23 13.44 0.68 -8.27
C GLY A 23 13.74 -0.40 -7.21
N ARG A 24 14.26 -0.01 -6.04
CA ARG A 24 14.50 -0.96 -4.93
C ARG A 24 13.20 -1.42 -4.29
N LEU A 25 12.27 -0.50 -4.01
CA LEU A 25 11.00 -0.79 -3.35
C LEU A 25 10.01 -1.51 -4.28
N ILE A 26 10.05 -1.22 -5.58
CA ILE A 26 9.22 -1.88 -6.60
C ILE A 26 9.54 -3.37 -6.69
N ARG A 27 10.80 -3.79 -6.45
CA ARG A 27 11.14 -5.22 -6.39
C ARG A 27 10.39 -5.94 -5.27
N ASP A 28 10.10 -5.28 -4.16
CA ASP A 28 9.31 -5.88 -3.08
C ASP A 28 7.84 -6.12 -3.47
N ILE A 29 7.38 -5.64 -4.64
CA ILE A 29 6.05 -5.96 -5.21
C ILE A 29 6.01 -7.41 -5.73
N GLU A 30 7.16 -8.01 -6.10
CA GLU A 30 7.24 -9.39 -6.61
C GLU A 30 6.60 -10.41 -5.67
N ARG A 31 6.55 -10.10 -4.36
CA ARG A 31 5.84 -10.92 -3.35
C ARG A 31 4.32 -11.03 -3.56
N ILE A 32 3.75 -10.17 -4.41
CA ILE A 32 2.31 -10.11 -4.72
C ILE A 32 2.07 -10.45 -6.20
N LEU A 33 2.81 -9.80 -7.09
CA LEU A 33 2.72 -9.99 -8.54
C LEU A 33 4.03 -9.54 -9.21
N PRO A 34 4.34 -10.04 -10.42
CA PRO A 34 5.46 -9.51 -11.22
C PRO A 34 5.21 -8.02 -11.55
N PRO A 35 6.03 -7.08 -11.05
CA PRO A 35 5.74 -5.66 -11.18
C PRO A 35 5.98 -5.16 -12.62
N ASP A 36 5.08 -4.30 -13.09
CA ASP A 36 5.35 -3.41 -14.22
C ASP A 36 6.23 -2.27 -13.72
N ALA A 37 7.54 -2.52 -13.76
CA ALA A 37 8.53 -1.62 -13.18
C ALA A 37 8.50 -0.24 -13.82
N ASP A 38 8.27 -0.16 -15.14
CA ASP A 38 8.22 1.10 -15.89
C ASP A 38 7.00 1.94 -15.46
N LEU A 39 5.81 1.32 -15.38
CA LEU A 39 4.59 1.99 -14.94
C LEU A 39 4.74 2.60 -13.54
N PHE A 40 5.27 1.83 -12.59
CA PHE A 40 5.41 2.30 -11.21
C PHE A 40 6.55 3.30 -11.05
N HIS A 41 7.63 3.13 -11.79
CA HIS A 41 8.75 4.07 -11.81
C HIS A 41 8.33 5.42 -12.37
N GLU A 42 7.58 5.42 -13.48
CA GLU A 42 7.02 6.63 -14.07
C GLU A 42 6.10 7.34 -13.07
N ALA A 43 5.19 6.62 -12.44
CA ALA A 43 4.26 7.21 -11.47
C ALA A 43 4.98 7.89 -10.29
N VAL A 44 6.02 7.25 -9.76
CA VAL A 44 6.84 7.78 -8.67
C VAL A 44 7.68 8.96 -9.15
N THR A 45 8.19 8.94 -10.38
CA THR A 45 8.96 10.03 -10.99
C THR A 45 8.10 11.27 -11.28
N ILE A 46 6.89 11.07 -11.80
CA ILE A 46 5.90 12.14 -12.07
C ILE A 46 5.49 12.80 -10.76
N ALA A 47 5.18 12.01 -9.73
CA ALA A 47 4.87 12.55 -8.42
C ALA A 47 6.06 13.31 -7.83
N GLY A 48 7.26 12.75 -7.94
CA GLY A 48 8.47 13.26 -7.30
C GLY A 48 8.45 13.08 -5.77
N ALA A 49 9.53 13.51 -5.11
CA ALA A 49 9.64 13.44 -3.66
C ALA A 49 8.55 14.30 -2.99
N PRO A 50 7.94 13.84 -1.87
CA PRO A 50 7.28 14.74 -0.93
C PRO A 50 8.22 15.90 -0.54
N GLU A 51 7.71 17.12 -0.48
CA GLU A 51 8.51 18.25 0.01
C GLU A 51 8.93 18.04 1.47
N ALA A 52 9.99 18.73 1.90
CA ALA A 52 10.48 18.65 3.29
C ALA A 52 9.42 19.03 4.34
N THR A 53 8.36 19.75 3.95
CA THR A 53 7.21 20.12 4.80
C THR A 53 6.07 19.10 4.77
N GLN A 54 6.03 18.24 3.75
CA GLN A 54 4.96 17.29 3.49
C GLN A 54 5.26 15.93 4.11
N SER A 55 4.28 15.36 4.82
CA SER A 55 4.40 14.01 5.39
C SER A 55 4.09 12.91 4.38
N LEU A 56 3.32 13.25 3.34
CA LEU A 56 2.98 12.34 2.25
C LEU A 56 2.73 13.10 0.96
N ARG A 57 2.80 12.40 -0.17
CA ARG A 57 2.42 12.87 -1.50
C ARG A 57 1.62 11.78 -2.22
N TYR A 58 0.52 12.15 -2.86
CA TYR A 58 -0.26 11.20 -3.64
C TYR A 58 0.42 10.90 -4.98
N LEU A 59 0.34 9.65 -5.40
CA LEU A 59 0.83 9.18 -6.69
C LEU A 59 -0.26 9.34 -7.76
N PRO A 60 0.11 9.61 -9.02
CA PRO A 60 -0.83 9.56 -10.13
C PRO A 60 -1.34 8.14 -10.36
N PHE A 61 -2.39 8.01 -11.16
CA PHE A 61 -2.97 6.72 -11.51
C PHE A 61 -1.95 5.81 -12.20
N ASN A 62 -1.76 4.60 -11.68
CA ASN A 62 -0.69 3.67 -12.07
C ASN A 62 -1.12 2.21 -11.90
N ARG A 63 -2.29 1.88 -12.45
CA ARG A 63 -2.95 0.60 -12.20
C ARG A 63 -2.35 -0.53 -13.04
N GLN A 64 -1.82 -1.55 -12.39
CA GLN A 64 -1.44 -2.81 -13.01
C GLN A 64 -2.49 -3.89 -12.70
N VAL A 65 -2.81 -4.73 -13.68
CA VAL A 65 -3.69 -5.90 -13.51
C VAL A 65 -2.95 -7.15 -13.97
N HIS A 66 -2.94 -8.17 -13.13
CA HIS A 66 -2.39 -9.49 -13.42
C HIS A 66 -3.48 -10.54 -13.19
N ALA A 67 -3.71 -11.40 -14.17
CA ALA A 67 -4.68 -12.48 -14.08
C ALA A 67 -3.97 -13.83 -14.22
N HIS A 68 -4.19 -14.72 -13.26
CA HIS A 68 -3.65 -16.07 -13.24
C HIS A 68 -4.74 -17.05 -12.81
N GLY A 69 -5.22 -17.87 -13.76
CA GLY A 69 -6.32 -18.80 -13.54
C GLY A 69 -7.58 -18.10 -13.04
N ASP A 70 -8.12 -18.56 -11.91
CA ASP A 70 -9.32 -18.01 -11.27
C ASP A 70 -9.03 -16.81 -10.33
N VAL A 71 -7.82 -16.26 -10.38
CA VAL A 71 -7.40 -15.12 -9.56
C VAL A 71 -7.02 -13.93 -10.44
N THR A 72 -7.61 -12.77 -10.16
CA THR A 72 -7.20 -11.49 -10.73
C THR A 72 -6.69 -10.57 -9.63
N THR A 73 -5.43 -10.15 -9.73
CA THR A 73 -4.81 -9.19 -8.82
C THR A 73 -4.67 -7.84 -9.52
N THR A 74 -5.19 -6.80 -8.91
CA THR A 74 -5.00 -5.40 -9.31
C THR A 74 -4.13 -4.71 -8.27
N LEU A 75 -3.11 -3.99 -8.69
CA LEU A 75 -2.28 -3.15 -7.84
C LEU A 75 -2.33 -1.69 -8.31
N SER A 76 -2.33 -0.75 -7.37
CA SER A 76 -2.12 0.67 -7.65
C SER A 76 -1.31 1.27 -6.51
N LEU A 77 -0.23 1.99 -6.81
CA LEU A 77 0.52 2.74 -5.81
C LEU A 77 -0.17 4.09 -5.62
N VAL A 78 -0.48 4.43 -4.37
CA VAL A 78 -1.35 5.57 -4.06
C VAL A 78 -0.64 6.70 -3.35
N VAL A 79 0.37 6.40 -2.53
CA VAL A 79 1.00 7.40 -1.64
C VAL A 79 2.49 7.14 -1.49
N LEU A 80 3.28 8.21 -1.56
CA LEU A 80 4.65 8.30 -1.07
C LEU A 80 4.65 8.93 0.33
N PHE A 81 5.21 8.25 1.31
CA PHE A 81 5.42 8.75 2.66
C PHE A 81 6.83 9.33 2.80
N ASN A 82 6.94 10.44 3.54
CA ASN A 82 8.23 11.00 3.95
C ASN A 82 8.63 10.43 5.31
N ASN A 83 9.58 9.48 5.32
CA ASN A 83 10.00 8.75 6.51
C ASN A 83 10.55 9.69 7.59
N LEU A 84 11.25 10.76 7.19
CA LEU A 84 11.82 11.77 8.10
C LEU A 84 10.74 12.55 8.87
N ARG A 85 9.48 12.49 8.45
CA ARG A 85 8.36 13.16 9.11
C ARG A 85 7.36 12.22 9.76
N MET A 86 7.60 10.90 9.75
CA MET A 86 6.64 9.93 10.25
C MET A 86 6.35 10.08 11.75
N GLU A 87 7.30 10.55 12.55
CA GLU A 87 7.08 10.87 13.96
C GLU A 87 6.06 12.02 14.15
N ARG A 88 6.07 13.00 13.24
CA ARG A 88 5.13 14.14 13.24
C ARG A 88 3.79 13.79 12.58
N PHE A 89 3.76 12.67 11.85
CA PHE A 89 2.56 12.15 11.22
C PHE A 89 1.66 11.40 12.21
N PHE A 90 2.14 11.18 13.44
CA PHE A 90 1.36 10.63 14.54
C PHE A 90 0.17 11.54 14.90
N LEU A 91 -1.00 10.93 15.07
CA LEU A 91 -2.16 11.61 15.64
C LEU A 91 -2.27 11.24 17.12
N GLY A 92 -2.01 12.21 17.99
CA GLY A 92 -2.17 12.08 19.45
C GLY A 92 -3.29 12.93 20.01
N GLY A 93 -3.85 12.50 21.15
CA GLY A 93 -4.76 13.30 21.97
C GLY A 93 -6.05 13.68 21.24
N PHE A 94 -6.37 14.98 21.20
CA PHE A 94 -7.60 15.47 20.59
C PHE A 94 -7.65 15.24 19.07
N ARG A 95 -6.51 15.36 18.37
CA ARG A 95 -6.41 15.12 16.92
C ARG A 95 -6.69 13.66 16.55
N GLU A 96 -6.27 12.73 17.42
CA GLU A 96 -6.58 11.32 17.29
C GLU A 96 -8.09 11.06 17.41
N ARG A 97 -8.75 11.65 18.42
CA ARG A 97 -10.20 11.55 18.61
C ARG A 97 -10.97 12.12 17.42
N LEU A 98 -10.58 13.30 16.94
CA LEU A 98 -11.21 13.95 15.79
C LEU A 98 -11.04 13.14 14.50
N SER A 99 -9.83 12.65 14.24
CA SER A 99 -9.57 11.78 13.10
C SER A 99 -10.35 10.47 13.19
N ARG A 100 -10.44 9.87 14.38
CA ARG A 100 -11.25 8.66 14.58
C ARG A 100 -12.73 8.90 14.26
N LEU A 101 -13.24 10.09 14.55
CA LEU A 101 -14.61 10.51 14.27
C LEU A 101 -14.84 10.76 12.77
N VAL A 102 -14.01 11.61 12.15
CA VAL A 102 -14.12 11.98 10.72
C VAL A 102 -14.00 10.74 9.82
N TYR A 103 -13.01 9.88 10.08
CA TYR A 103 -12.82 8.67 9.28
C TYR A 103 -13.70 7.48 9.71
N ARG A 104 -14.58 7.62 10.72
CA ARG A 104 -15.58 6.58 11.04
C ARG A 104 -16.57 6.41 9.89
N VAL A 105 -16.79 7.47 9.11
CA VAL A 105 -17.79 7.55 8.04
C VAL A 105 -17.17 7.31 6.66
N SER A 106 -15.84 7.35 6.51
CA SER A 106 -15.21 7.12 5.20
C SER A 106 -15.38 5.66 4.74
N SER A 107 -16.09 5.51 3.62
CA SER A 107 -16.28 4.26 2.91
C SER A 107 -15.13 3.94 1.95
N ASN A 108 -14.24 4.92 1.69
CA ASN A 108 -13.08 4.76 0.81
C ASN A 108 -11.98 3.92 1.49
N ALA A 109 -11.46 2.91 0.78
CA ALA A 109 -10.41 2.04 1.27
C ALA A 109 -9.08 2.81 1.51
N MET A 110 -8.76 3.78 0.63
CA MET A 110 -7.53 4.57 0.75
C MET A 110 -7.49 5.36 2.05
N ASP A 111 -8.55 6.13 2.34
CA ASP A 111 -8.67 6.89 3.57
C ASP A 111 -8.57 6.01 4.82
N ARG A 112 -9.17 4.83 4.76
CA ARG A 112 -9.11 3.86 5.86
C ARG A 112 -7.68 3.39 6.10
N TYR A 113 -6.92 3.09 5.04
CA TYR A 113 -5.53 2.65 5.17
C TYR A 113 -4.63 3.78 5.65
N ILE A 114 -4.75 5.00 5.12
CA ILE A 114 -3.99 6.16 5.61
C ILE A 114 -4.27 6.38 7.10
N ARG A 115 -5.54 6.30 7.50
CA ARG A 115 -5.93 6.42 8.91
C ARG A 115 -5.34 5.28 9.75
N ALA A 116 -5.36 4.04 9.27
CA ALA A 116 -4.75 2.90 9.96
C ALA A 116 -3.25 3.12 10.19
N VAL A 117 -2.53 3.59 9.16
CA VAL A 117 -1.10 3.94 9.26
C VAL A 117 -0.87 5.03 10.31
N ARG A 118 -1.67 6.11 10.29
CA ARG A 118 -1.53 7.23 11.25
C ARG A 118 -1.77 6.84 12.71
N LEU A 119 -2.56 5.80 12.95
CA LEU A 119 -2.91 5.34 14.29
C LEU A 119 -1.95 4.26 14.81
N ASP A 120 -1.17 3.63 13.95
CA ASP A 120 -0.23 2.58 14.33
C ASP A 120 1.15 3.16 14.68
N ARG A 121 1.36 3.41 15.99
CA ARG A 121 2.62 3.95 16.51
C ARG A 121 3.83 3.08 16.18
N ARG A 122 3.66 1.75 16.15
CA ARG A 122 4.77 0.83 15.90
C ARG A 122 5.16 0.89 14.43
N LEU A 123 4.18 0.90 13.53
CA LEU A 123 4.41 1.09 12.10
C LEU A 123 5.09 2.43 11.81
N LEU A 124 4.61 3.53 12.41
CA LEU A 124 5.22 4.84 12.19
C LEU A 124 6.68 4.92 12.67
N ARG A 125 7.02 4.24 13.79
CA ARG A 125 8.42 4.13 14.24
C ARG A 125 9.28 3.32 13.27
N ILE A 126 8.75 2.21 12.77
CA ILE A 126 9.43 1.40 11.74
C ILE A 126 9.70 2.26 10.50
N MET A 127 8.71 3.01 10.03
CA MET A 127 8.87 3.90 8.88
C MET A 127 9.84 5.05 9.16
N ALA A 128 9.84 5.63 10.37
CA ALA A 128 10.75 6.71 10.76
C ALA A 128 12.22 6.28 10.83
N THR A 129 12.46 4.99 11.13
CA THR A 129 13.81 4.41 11.27
C THR A 129 14.26 3.63 10.05
N ALA A 130 13.45 3.58 8.99
CA ALA A 130 13.76 2.88 7.76
C ALA A 130 14.98 3.47 7.04
N ALA A 131 15.73 2.65 6.32
CA ALA A 131 17.00 3.02 5.69
C ALA A 131 16.87 3.93 4.45
N GLY A 132 15.66 4.44 4.16
CA GLY A 132 15.38 5.31 3.04
C GLY A 132 14.53 6.52 3.44
N GLU A 133 14.65 7.60 2.68
CA GLU A 133 13.91 8.85 2.93
C GLU A 133 12.40 8.70 2.69
N PHE A 134 11.99 7.70 1.90
CA PHE A 134 10.59 7.50 1.52
C PHE A 134 10.13 6.04 1.66
N SER A 135 8.82 5.88 1.86
CA SER A 135 8.12 4.60 1.76
C SER A 135 6.94 4.74 0.80
N ILE A 136 6.51 3.65 0.17
CA ILE A 136 5.37 3.65 -0.76
C ILE A 136 4.22 2.87 -0.14
N MET A 137 3.00 3.37 -0.32
CA MET A 137 1.79 2.62 -0.07
C MET A 137 1.02 2.41 -1.36
N GLY A 138 0.61 1.17 -1.60
CA GLY A 138 -0.32 0.76 -2.63
C GLY A 138 -1.59 0.15 -2.06
N ILE A 139 -2.54 -0.08 -2.95
CA ILE A 139 -3.76 -0.83 -2.69
C ILE A 139 -3.75 -2.04 -3.61
N VAL A 140 -3.87 -3.21 -3.01
CA VAL A 140 -4.04 -4.47 -3.73
C VAL A 140 -5.50 -4.86 -3.66
N GLN A 141 -6.06 -5.21 -4.81
CA GLN A 141 -7.35 -5.89 -4.93
C GLN A 141 -7.11 -7.26 -5.53
N ARG A 142 -7.50 -8.31 -4.80
CA ARG A 142 -7.48 -9.69 -5.27
C ARG A 142 -8.91 -10.18 -5.46
N ASP A 143 -9.29 -10.47 -6.69
CA ASP A 143 -10.56 -11.07 -7.05
C ASP A 143 -10.34 -12.57 -7.29
N GLU A 144 -11.08 -13.42 -6.60
CA GLU A 144 -10.97 -14.88 -6.66
C GLU A 144 -12.30 -15.50 -7.07
N ILE A 145 -12.25 -16.46 -7.97
CA ILE A 145 -13.40 -17.26 -8.42
C ILE A 145 -13.27 -18.66 -7.81
N GLU A 146 -14.07 -18.94 -6.78
CA GLU A 146 -14.14 -20.26 -6.19
C GLU A 146 -15.20 -21.08 -6.94
N ARG A 147 -14.76 -22.05 -7.75
CA ARG A 147 -15.64 -22.99 -8.46
C ARG A 147 -15.82 -24.26 -7.63
N ARG A 148 -17.01 -24.49 -7.10
CA ARG A 148 -17.43 -25.78 -6.53
C ARG A 148 -18.41 -26.45 -7.50
N ARG A 149 -18.54 -27.78 -7.42
CA ARG A 149 -19.32 -28.64 -8.36
C ARG A 149 -20.70 -28.08 -8.78
N PHE A 150 -21.38 -27.32 -7.93
CA PHE A 150 -22.68 -26.69 -8.25
C PHE A 150 -22.76 -25.18 -7.98
N PHE A 151 -21.67 -24.53 -7.55
CA PHE A 151 -21.69 -23.12 -7.15
C PHE A 151 -20.41 -22.39 -7.54
N THR A 152 -20.56 -21.23 -8.17
CA THR A 152 -19.46 -20.29 -8.43
C THR A 152 -19.57 -19.12 -7.48
N ARG A 153 -18.57 -18.92 -6.61
CA ARG A 153 -18.53 -17.81 -5.65
C ARG A 153 -17.39 -16.87 -6.02
N ARG A 154 -17.68 -15.57 -6.12
CA ARG A 154 -16.65 -14.54 -6.31
C ARG A 154 -16.32 -13.87 -4.99
N ARG A 155 -15.06 -13.91 -4.60
CA ARG A 155 -14.52 -13.22 -3.43
C ARG A 155 -13.64 -12.07 -3.90
N ARG A 156 -13.64 -10.97 -3.16
CA ARG A 156 -12.80 -9.79 -3.38
C ARG A 156 -12.12 -9.46 -2.07
N PHE A 157 -10.80 -9.38 -2.09
CA PHE A 157 -9.99 -8.94 -0.97
C PHE A 157 -9.34 -7.62 -1.35
N LEU A 158 -9.41 -6.63 -0.47
CA LEU A 158 -8.66 -5.39 -0.60
C LEU A 158 -7.73 -5.28 0.59
N PHE A 159 -6.46 -4.97 0.37
CA PHE A 159 -5.49 -4.75 1.46
C PHE A 159 -4.46 -3.68 1.06
N PRO A 160 -3.89 -2.97 2.03
CA PRO A 160 -2.78 -2.07 1.75
C PRO A 160 -1.52 -2.89 1.46
N LEU A 161 -0.71 -2.39 0.55
CA LEU A 161 0.67 -2.81 0.34
C LEU A 161 1.57 -1.69 0.84
N LEU A 162 2.47 -1.98 1.76
CA LEU A 162 3.50 -1.05 2.22
C LEU A 162 4.86 -1.55 1.72
N LEU A 163 5.57 -0.67 1.04
CA LEU A 163 6.94 -0.87 0.58
C LEU A 163 7.81 0.09 1.40
N VAL A 164 8.38 -0.44 2.48
CA VAL A 164 9.21 0.31 3.43
C VAL A 164 10.63 -0.24 3.32
N PRO A 165 11.66 0.61 3.19
CA PRO A 165 13.04 0.17 3.05
C PRO A 165 13.60 -0.32 4.41
N ILE A 166 13.18 -1.52 4.83
CA ILE A 166 13.52 -2.10 6.14
C ILE A 166 14.53 -3.24 5.96
N ALA A 167 15.57 -3.23 6.80
CA ALA A 167 16.60 -4.27 6.81
C ALA A 167 16.30 -5.41 7.80
N ASP A 168 15.58 -5.13 8.89
CA ASP A 168 15.35 -6.11 9.96
C ASP A 168 14.09 -6.97 9.73
N ALA A 169 14.17 -8.25 10.10
CA ALA A 169 13.10 -9.23 9.91
C ALA A 169 11.87 -8.93 10.79
N VAL A 170 12.08 -8.48 12.03
CA VAL A 170 11.01 -8.23 13.00
C VAL A 170 10.04 -7.15 12.51
N SER A 171 10.57 -6.08 11.93
CA SER A 171 9.79 -5.00 11.35
C SER A 171 9.11 -5.42 10.04
N ARG A 172 9.74 -6.29 9.24
CA ARG A 172 9.14 -6.87 8.04
C ARG A 172 7.94 -7.74 8.39
N ASP A 173 8.06 -8.60 9.39
CA ASP A 173 6.95 -9.44 9.86
C ASP A 173 5.80 -8.58 10.40
N TYR A 174 6.12 -7.54 11.17
CA TYR A 174 5.12 -6.59 11.65
C TYR A 174 4.38 -5.89 10.49
N LEU A 175 5.10 -5.54 9.42
CA LEU A 175 4.52 -4.92 8.23
C LEU A 175 3.52 -5.86 7.56
N ILE A 176 3.92 -7.12 7.35
CA ILE A 176 3.06 -8.15 6.75
C ILE A 176 1.80 -8.38 7.61
N ASP A 177 1.96 -8.46 8.93
CA ASP A 177 0.84 -8.62 9.85
C ASP A 177 -0.06 -7.39 9.90
N PHE A 178 0.51 -6.19 9.78
CA PHE A 178 -0.26 -4.97 9.61
C PHE A 178 -1.11 -5.03 8.34
N GLU A 179 -0.52 -5.36 7.19
CA GLU A 179 -1.23 -5.47 5.91
C GLU A 179 -2.37 -6.49 6.00
N LYS A 180 -2.11 -7.68 6.55
CA LYS A 180 -3.10 -8.73 6.78
C LYS A 180 -4.26 -8.24 7.65
N ARG A 181 -3.98 -7.58 8.77
CA ARG A 181 -5.01 -7.03 9.68
C ARG A 181 -5.89 -5.96 9.02
N GLN A 182 -5.37 -5.25 8.03
CA GLN A 182 -6.13 -4.25 7.27
C GLN A 182 -6.93 -4.84 6.10
N THR A 183 -6.87 -6.15 5.87
CA THR A 183 -7.59 -6.81 4.76
C THR A 183 -9.10 -6.68 4.90
N ILE A 184 -9.75 -6.21 3.84
CA ILE A 184 -11.19 -6.11 3.69
C ILE A 184 -11.66 -7.21 2.74
N GLY A 185 -12.31 -8.24 3.30
CA GLY A 185 -13.01 -9.25 2.52
C GLY A 185 -14.39 -8.79 2.07
N LYS A 186 -14.72 -9.07 0.82
CA LYS A 186 -16.00 -8.81 0.17
C LYS A 186 -16.43 -10.07 -0.59
N VAL A 187 -17.70 -10.44 -0.50
CA VAL A 187 -18.26 -11.57 -1.24
C VAL A 187 -19.33 -11.03 -2.18
N LYS A 188 -19.25 -11.40 -3.46
CA LYS A 188 -20.30 -11.05 -4.43
C LYS A 188 -21.59 -11.75 -4.05
N ILE A 189 -22.67 -10.99 -3.94
CA ILE A 189 -24.00 -11.57 -3.71
C ILE A 189 -24.45 -12.17 -5.06
N PRO A 190 -24.84 -13.45 -5.12
CA PRO A 190 -25.39 -14.02 -6.35
C PRO A 190 -26.62 -13.20 -6.81
N LEU A 191 -26.74 -12.97 -8.12
CA LEU A 191 -27.83 -12.23 -8.77
C LEU A 191 -27.93 -10.71 -8.49
N LEU A 192 -27.03 -10.13 -7.69
CA LEU A 192 -26.97 -8.67 -7.48
C LEU A 192 -25.59 -8.11 -7.87
N PRO A 193 -25.50 -6.87 -8.39
CA PRO A 193 -24.23 -6.19 -8.65
C PRO A 193 -23.54 -5.69 -7.36
N LEU A 194 -23.84 -6.29 -6.21
CA LEU A 194 -23.43 -5.82 -4.89
C LEU A 194 -22.49 -6.82 -4.20
N TYR A 195 -21.57 -6.27 -3.40
CA TYR A 195 -20.64 -7.04 -2.57
C TYR A 195 -20.98 -6.85 -1.09
N ARG A 196 -21.14 -7.95 -0.34
CA ARG A 196 -21.31 -7.91 1.11
C ARG A 196 -19.94 -7.97 1.79
N LYS A 197 -19.73 -7.15 2.83
CA LYS A 197 -18.52 -7.23 3.67
C LYS A 197 -18.49 -8.60 4.36
N SER A 198 -17.45 -9.38 4.11
CA SER A 198 -17.17 -10.62 4.82
C SER A 198 -16.59 -10.28 6.20
N ARG A 199 -16.93 -11.05 7.25
CA ARG A 199 -16.04 -11.11 8.42
C ARG A 199 -14.72 -11.69 7.91
N SER A 200 -13.63 -10.95 8.08
CA SER A 200 -12.30 -11.35 7.68
C SER A 200 -11.91 -12.61 8.43
N SER A 201 -11.92 -13.76 7.77
CA SER A 201 -10.97 -14.82 8.09
C SER A 201 -9.65 -14.39 7.45
N ALA A 202 -8.58 -14.36 8.23
CA ALA A 202 -7.23 -14.21 7.69
C ALA A 202 -7.04 -15.14 6.49
N LEU A 203 -6.25 -14.73 5.50
CA LEU A 203 -5.70 -15.68 4.55
C LEU A 203 -4.92 -16.71 5.37
N GLU A 204 -5.53 -17.86 5.64
CA GLU A 204 -4.79 -19.05 6.02
C GLU A 204 -3.99 -19.47 4.79
N PRO A 205 -2.70 -19.80 4.95
CA PRO A 205 -1.93 -20.40 3.87
C PRO A 205 -2.60 -21.72 3.49
N ASP A 206 -2.77 -21.96 2.19
CA ASP A 206 -3.07 -23.28 1.66
C ASP A 206 -2.00 -24.26 2.18
N GLN A 207 -2.36 -25.04 3.20
CA GLN A 207 -1.71 -26.30 3.48
C GLN A 207 -2.31 -27.32 2.51
N HIS A 208 -1.79 -27.36 1.28
CA HIS A 208 -1.74 -28.62 0.55
C HIS A 208 -0.38 -29.22 0.84
N GLY A 209 -0.34 -29.94 1.97
CA GLY A 209 0.67 -30.95 2.20
C GLY A 209 0.42 -32.09 1.22
N ASP A 210 1.49 -32.43 0.50
CA ASP A 210 1.66 -33.70 -0.17
C ASP A 210 1.39 -34.87 0.79
N GLY A 211 0.80 -35.92 0.22
CA GLY A 211 0.99 -37.30 0.64
C GLY A 211 -0.31 -38.11 0.76
N PRO A 212 -0.26 -39.43 0.53
CA PRO A 212 0.89 -40.27 0.12
C PRO A 212 0.95 -40.56 -1.39
#